data_AF-A0A8T3UQF0-F1
#
_entry.id   AF-A0A8T3UQF0-F1
#
_cell.length_a   1.000
_cell.length_b   1.000
_cell.length_c   1.000
_cell.angle_alpha   90.00
_cell.angle_beta   90.00
_cell.angle_gamma   90.00
#
_symmetry.space_group_name_H-M   'P 1'
#
loop_
_entity.id
_entity.type
_entity.pdbx_description
1 polymer ?
#
loop_
_entity_poly.entity_id
_entity_poly.type
_entity_poly.pdbx_seq_one_letter_code
_entity_poly.pdbx_strand_id
1 'polypeptide(L)'
;MLLKQKRAQVALDYLVIVGVALSLIVVVVGVLVGYSNSLSVAFGQDTLSTAASTIAGQANYVYSLAPGSMSTAKINFPTMDFPGSHFCGKELILSHGGSFYVAQADTNISGLLPTTPGLNDVLVRSVEINGTDNIQVGLDRALSFVGFNYTLSGNTLNYTVNFYNYTGSIIKSQQFFKISIYSSSGVLMNSTVESANSGTYSGSFLLVNPQNASALFIAPTGSSSIFSTCI
;
A
#
# COMPACT_ATOMS: atom_id res chain seq x y z
N MET A 1 15.94 -0.49 70.75
CA MET A 1 16.03 0.54 69.68
C MET A 1 16.96 0.12 68.53
N LEU A 2 18.16 -0.40 68.83
CA LEU A 2 19.16 -0.86 67.84
C LEU A 2 18.68 -1.91 66.81
N LEU A 3 17.77 -2.83 67.19
CA LEU A 3 17.22 -3.84 66.26
C LEU A 3 16.30 -3.24 65.18
N LYS A 4 15.62 -2.12 65.45
CA LYS A 4 14.80 -1.42 64.44
C LYS A 4 15.68 -0.68 63.43
N GLN A 5 16.80 -0.10 63.88
CA GLN A 5 17.77 0.58 63.01
C GLN A 5 18.45 -0.39 62.03
N LYS A 6 18.87 -1.58 62.50
CA LYS A 6 19.49 -2.59 61.61
C LYS A 6 18.55 -3.09 60.51
N ARG A 7 17.25 -3.24 60.80
CA ARG A 7 16.25 -3.64 59.79
C ARG A 7 15.98 -2.57 58.75
N ALA A 8 15.98 -1.29 59.16
CA ALA A 8 15.82 -0.17 58.23
C ALA A 8 17.01 -0.04 57.27
N GLN A 9 18.23 -0.29 57.76
CA GLN A 9 19.45 -0.26 56.93
C GLN A 9 19.44 -1.38 55.88
N VAL A 10 19.09 -2.61 56.27
CA VAL A 10 18.99 -3.75 55.33
C VAL A 10 17.91 -3.51 54.26
N ALA A 11 16.79 -2.91 54.62
CA ALA A 11 15.73 -2.55 53.67
C ALA A 11 16.19 -1.47 52.68
N LEU A 12 16.98 -0.49 53.14
CA LEU A 12 17.52 0.57 52.29
C LEU A 12 18.55 0.03 51.30
N ASP A 13 19.45 -0.85 51.74
CA ASP A 13 20.43 -1.50 50.87
C ASP A 13 19.73 -2.35 49.79
N TYR A 14 18.66 -3.08 50.16
CA TYR A 14 17.85 -3.83 49.18
C TYR A 14 17.17 -2.92 48.16
N LEU A 15 16.63 -1.78 48.60
CA LEU A 15 15.95 -0.82 47.71
C LEU A 15 16.95 -0.20 46.73
N VAL A 16 18.16 0.11 47.19
CA VAL A 16 19.26 0.61 46.34
C VAL A 16 19.64 -0.43 45.28
N ILE A 17 19.84 -1.70 45.67
CA ILE A 17 20.19 -2.78 44.74
C ILE A 17 19.09 -2.97 43.69
N VAL A 18 17.82 -3.00 44.11
CA VAL A 18 16.67 -3.14 43.21
C VAL A 18 16.55 -1.92 42.29
N GLY A 19 16.77 -0.71 42.79
CA GLY A 19 16.73 0.53 42.01
C GLY A 19 17.80 0.55 40.92
N VAL A 20 19.03 0.15 41.25
CA VAL A 20 20.12 0.02 40.28
C VAL A 20 19.80 -1.06 39.25
N ALA A 21 19.31 -2.22 39.67
CA ALA A 21 18.92 -3.30 38.75
C ALA A 21 17.82 -2.87 37.77
N LEU A 22 16.78 -2.17 38.25
CA LEU A 22 15.72 -1.63 37.39
C LEU A 22 16.25 -0.57 36.42
N SER A 23 17.16 0.31 36.87
CA SER A 23 17.76 1.32 35.99
C SER A 23 18.55 0.69 34.83
N LEU A 24 19.28 -0.40 35.09
CA LEU A 24 19.99 -1.16 34.07
C LEU A 24 19.01 -1.83 33.09
N ILE A 25 17.92 -2.41 33.59
CA ILE A 25 16.89 -3.01 32.75
C ILE A 25 16.29 -1.97 31.81
N VAL A 26 15.96 -0.76 32.30
CA VAL A 26 15.41 0.32 31.47
C VAL A 26 16.37 0.71 30.35
N VAL A 27 17.67 0.83 30.63
CA VAL A 27 18.69 1.14 29.61
C VAL A 27 18.77 0.03 28.57
N VAL A 28 18.83 -1.24 28.99
CA VAL A 28 18.91 -2.39 28.07
C VAL A 28 17.67 -2.48 27.18
N VAL A 29 16.48 -2.31 27.76
CA VAL A 29 15.22 -2.31 26.99
C VAL A 29 15.18 -1.13 26.02
N GLY A 30 15.61 0.06 26.44
CA GLY A 30 15.69 1.23 25.56
C GLY A 30 16.60 1.02 24.36
N VAL A 31 17.79 0.45 24.58
CA VAL A 31 18.74 0.11 23.49
C VAL A 31 18.15 -0.97 22.57
N LEU A 32 17.54 -2.02 23.12
CA LEU A 32 16.93 -3.08 22.33
C LEU A 32 15.80 -2.57 21.44
N VAL A 33 14.93 -1.71 21.96
CA VAL A 33 13.83 -1.09 21.20
C VAL A 33 14.36 -0.16 20.10
N GLY A 34 15.40 0.64 20.40
CA GLY A 34 16.04 1.50 19.40
C GLY A 34 16.66 0.70 18.25
N TYR A 35 17.33 -0.41 18.58
CA TYR A 35 17.97 -1.28 17.60
C TYR A 35 16.95 -2.04 16.75
N SER A 36 15.86 -2.55 17.36
CA SER A 36 14.79 -3.22 16.62
C SER A 36 14.08 -2.30 15.64
N ASN A 37 13.85 -1.04 16.01
CA ASN A 37 13.24 -0.05 15.13
C ASN A 37 14.14 0.26 13.93
N SER A 38 15.45 0.42 14.15
CA SER A 38 16.40 0.72 13.08
C SER A 38 16.54 -0.45 12.10
N LEU A 39 16.60 -1.69 12.60
CA LEU A 39 16.61 -2.89 11.76
C LEU A 39 15.30 -3.05 10.97
N SER A 40 14.15 -2.80 11.60
CA SER A 40 12.85 -2.92 10.92
C SER A 40 12.74 -1.97 9.72
N VAL A 41 13.24 -0.74 9.84
CA VAL A 41 13.24 0.23 8.74
C VAL A 41 14.18 -0.21 7.62
N ALA A 42 15.39 -0.68 7.94
CA ALA A 42 16.36 -1.14 6.95
C ALA A 42 15.84 -2.35 6.15
N PHE A 43 15.33 -3.38 6.83
CA PHE A 43 14.70 -4.54 6.16
C PHE A 43 13.47 -4.13 5.34
N GLY A 44 12.70 -3.16 5.84
CA GLY A 44 11.56 -2.59 5.12
C GLY A 44 11.98 -1.97 3.79
N GLN A 45 13.07 -1.19 3.77
CA GLN A 45 13.58 -0.53 2.56
C GLN A 45 14.07 -1.52 1.49
N ASP A 46 14.88 -2.52 1.87
CA ASP A 46 15.35 -3.53 0.92
C ASP A 46 14.20 -4.37 0.34
N THR A 47 13.19 -4.66 1.18
CA THR A 47 11.98 -5.37 0.74
C THR A 47 11.16 -4.49 -0.20
N LEU A 48 11.05 -3.19 0.09
CA LEU A 48 10.33 -2.20 -0.72
C LEU A 48 10.95 -2.06 -2.11
N SER A 49 12.28 -1.92 -2.20
CA SER A 49 13.00 -1.78 -3.47
C SER A 49 12.92 -3.07 -4.30
N THR A 50 13.04 -4.23 -3.65
CA THR A 50 12.90 -5.53 -4.29
C THR A 50 11.48 -5.71 -4.84
N ALA A 51 10.45 -5.37 -4.06
CA ALA A 51 9.06 -5.47 -4.49
C ALA A 51 8.77 -4.58 -5.69
N ALA A 52 9.13 -3.30 -5.62
CA ALA A 52 8.91 -2.36 -6.71
C ALA A 52 9.66 -2.76 -7.99
N SER A 53 10.95 -3.12 -7.87
CA SER A 53 11.78 -3.55 -9.00
C SER A 53 11.26 -4.84 -9.63
N THR A 54 10.78 -5.78 -8.81
CA THR A 54 10.20 -7.03 -9.32
C THR A 54 8.90 -6.76 -10.08
N ILE A 55 8.02 -5.89 -9.57
CA ILE A 55 6.77 -5.52 -10.27
C ILE A 55 7.11 -4.84 -11.60
N ALA A 56 8.02 -3.87 -11.62
CA ALA A 56 8.43 -3.19 -12.85
C ALA A 56 9.10 -4.15 -13.84
N GLY A 57 9.98 -5.04 -13.38
CA GLY A 57 10.60 -6.07 -14.21
C GLY A 57 9.59 -7.04 -14.82
N GLN A 58 8.59 -7.46 -14.04
CA GLN A 58 7.48 -8.28 -14.55
C GLN A 58 6.60 -7.51 -15.53
N ALA A 59 6.35 -6.22 -15.30
CA ALA A 59 5.62 -5.36 -16.22
C ALA A 59 6.33 -5.27 -17.58
N ASN A 60 7.65 -5.02 -17.58
CA ASN A 60 8.44 -4.94 -18.81
C ASN A 60 8.51 -6.30 -19.54
N TYR A 61 8.66 -7.39 -18.78
CA TYR A 61 8.64 -8.74 -19.33
C TYR A 61 7.29 -9.02 -20.02
N VAL A 62 6.17 -8.81 -19.33
CA VAL A 62 4.82 -9.07 -19.88
C VAL A 62 4.51 -8.13 -21.05
N TYR A 63 4.97 -6.87 -21.00
CA TYR A 63 4.84 -5.92 -22.11
C TYR A 63 5.52 -6.42 -23.38
N SER A 64 6.69 -7.06 -23.27
CA SER A 64 7.42 -7.62 -24.42
C SER A 64 6.75 -8.84 -25.07
N LEU A 65 5.77 -9.47 -24.42
CA LEU A 65 5.11 -10.70 -24.87
C LEU A 65 3.78 -10.47 -25.62
N ALA A 66 3.48 -9.23 -26.00
CA ALA A 66 2.24 -8.79 -26.65
C ALA A 66 0.98 -8.73 -25.74
N PRO A 67 -0.08 -8.01 -26.16
CA PRO A 67 -1.31 -7.86 -25.38
C PRO A 67 -2.02 -9.18 -25.06
N GLY A 68 -2.57 -9.27 -23.84
CA GLY A 68 -3.20 -10.50 -23.33
C GLY A 68 -2.25 -11.44 -22.59
N SER A 69 -0.94 -11.22 -22.68
CA SER A 69 0.05 -11.96 -21.90
C SER A 69 -0.07 -11.69 -20.40
N MET A 70 0.23 -12.71 -19.58
CA MET A 70 0.15 -12.65 -18.12
C MET A 70 1.32 -13.39 -17.49
N SER A 71 1.83 -12.86 -16.38
CA SER A 71 2.85 -13.48 -15.53
C SER A 71 2.43 -13.39 -14.07
N THR A 72 2.93 -14.32 -13.26
CA THR A 72 2.72 -14.34 -11.81
C THR A 72 4.06 -14.35 -11.11
N ALA A 73 4.21 -13.52 -10.08
CA ALA A 73 5.39 -13.48 -9.23
C ALA A 73 5.00 -13.47 -7.75
N LYS A 74 5.72 -14.26 -6.94
CA LYS A 74 5.64 -14.19 -5.48
C LYS A 74 6.49 -13.03 -5.00
N ILE A 75 5.86 -12.03 -4.40
CA ILE A 75 6.53 -10.81 -3.93
C ILE A 75 6.27 -10.63 -2.44
N ASN A 76 7.32 -10.42 -1.67
CA ASN A 76 7.21 -10.08 -0.26
C ASN A 76 7.01 -8.56 -0.14
N PHE A 77 5.92 -8.14 0.49
CA PHE A 77 5.65 -6.73 0.74
C PHE A 77 5.93 -6.37 2.19
N PRO A 78 6.61 -5.24 2.48
CA PRO A 78 6.63 -4.67 3.81
C PRO A 78 5.25 -4.05 4.13
N THR A 79 5.09 -3.53 5.35
CA THR A 79 3.92 -2.70 5.66
C THR A 79 3.99 -1.44 4.82
N MET A 80 3.06 -1.22 3.89
CA MET A 80 3.09 -0.04 3.04
C MET A 80 2.33 1.13 3.64
N ASP A 81 2.85 2.33 3.44
CA ASP A 81 2.19 3.57 3.81
C ASP A 81 1.27 4.02 2.67
N PHE A 82 0.00 4.24 2.97
CA PHE A 82 -0.98 4.84 2.06
C PHE A 82 -1.37 6.24 2.58
N PRO A 83 -1.46 7.27 1.72
CA PRO A 83 -1.43 7.25 0.25
C PRO A 83 -0.02 7.26 -0.38
N GLY A 84 1.06 7.11 0.41
CA GLY A 84 2.44 7.18 -0.09
C GLY A 84 2.82 6.13 -1.16
N SER A 85 2.09 5.01 -1.23
CA SER A 85 2.33 3.92 -2.18
C SER A 85 1.28 3.90 -3.28
N HIS A 86 1.65 4.16 -4.53
CA HIS A 86 0.73 4.18 -5.67
C HIS A 86 1.42 4.01 -7.03
N PHE A 87 0.64 3.69 -8.05
CA PHE A 87 1.06 3.74 -9.45
C PHE A 87 0.84 5.13 -10.04
N CYS A 88 1.76 5.62 -10.87
CA CYS A 88 1.56 6.83 -11.64
C CYS A 88 2.19 6.75 -13.03
N GLY A 89 1.37 6.63 -14.07
CA GLY A 89 1.85 6.46 -15.43
C GLY A 89 2.82 5.28 -15.51
N LYS A 90 4.08 5.54 -15.78
CA LYS A 90 5.15 4.52 -15.87
C LYS A 90 5.85 4.21 -14.55
N GLU A 91 5.50 4.91 -13.47
CA GLU A 91 6.19 4.83 -12.20
C GLU A 91 5.37 4.06 -11.17
N LEU A 92 6.05 3.22 -10.39
CA LEU A 92 5.53 2.58 -9.19
C LEU A 92 6.26 3.18 -8.00
N ILE A 93 5.52 3.91 -7.19
CA ILE A 93 6.02 4.55 -5.98
C ILE A 93 5.54 3.71 -4.81
N LEU A 94 6.46 3.19 -4.01
CA LEU A 94 6.13 2.49 -2.76
C LEU A 94 6.75 3.25 -1.58
N SER A 95 6.05 3.30 -0.45
CA SER A 95 6.48 3.99 0.77
C SER A 95 6.41 3.07 1.99
N HIS A 96 7.43 3.16 2.86
CA HIS A 96 7.46 2.51 4.16
C HIS A 96 8.25 3.34 5.18
N GLY A 97 7.65 3.65 6.33
CA GLY A 97 8.34 4.32 7.43
C GLY A 97 8.92 5.68 7.04
N GLY A 98 8.26 6.40 6.11
CA GLY A 98 8.70 7.68 5.58
C GLY A 98 9.80 7.60 4.50
N SER A 99 10.21 6.40 4.10
CA SER A 99 11.13 6.18 2.97
C SER A 99 10.34 5.84 1.71
N PHE A 100 10.80 6.32 0.55
CA PHE A 100 10.16 6.08 -0.75
C PHE A 100 11.11 5.33 -1.67
N TYR A 101 10.55 4.44 -2.48
CA TYR A 101 11.24 3.83 -3.60
C TYR A 101 10.40 3.95 -4.85
N VAL A 102 11.04 4.31 -5.97
CA VAL A 102 10.39 4.48 -7.26
C VAL A 102 11.00 3.49 -8.25
N ALA A 103 10.16 2.65 -8.83
CA ALA A 103 10.53 1.80 -9.95
C ALA A 103 9.85 2.28 -11.23
N GLN A 104 10.55 2.18 -12.36
CA GLN A 104 10.05 2.64 -13.66
C GLN A 104 9.79 1.45 -14.59
N ALA A 105 8.62 1.43 -15.21
CA ALA A 105 8.24 0.50 -16.26
C ALA A 105 8.32 1.16 -17.65
N ASP A 106 8.37 0.34 -18.71
CA ASP A 106 8.47 0.82 -20.09
C ASP A 106 7.13 1.38 -20.62
N THR A 107 6.02 0.93 -20.01
CA THR A 107 4.65 1.36 -20.33
C THR A 107 3.89 1.77 -19.06
N ASN A 108 2.69 2.33 -19.26
CA ASN A 108 1.81 2.71 -18.18
C ASN A 108 1.40 1.49 -17.34
N ILE A 109 1.58 1.60 -16.04
CA ILE A 109 1.25 0.59 -15.04
C ILE A 109 0.15 1.15 -14.12
N SER A 110 -0.80 0.29 -13.78
CA SER A 110 -1.84 0.59 -12.80
C SER A 110 -2.24 -0.71 -12.11
N GLY A 111 -2.80 -0.65 -10.91
CA GLY A 111 -3.22 -1.90 -10.28
C GLY A 111 -3.46 -1.89 -8.79
N LEU A 112 -3.57 -3.10 -8.26
CA LEU A 112 -3.76 -3.40 -6.86
C LEU A 112 -2.41 -3.58 -6.14
N LEU A 113 -2.31 -2.97 -4.96
CA LEU A 113 -1.27 -3.23 -3.96
C LEU A 113 -1.89 -3.92 -2.74
N PRO A 114 -1.18 -4.87 -2.09
CA PRO A 114 -1.69 -5.49 -0.88
C PRO A 114 -1.66 -4.50 0.31
N THR A 115 -2.67 -4.51 1.16
CA THR A 115 -2.68 -3.71 2.40
C THR A 115 -2.05 -4.43 3.58
N THR A 116 -1.80 -5.73 3.43
CA THR A 116 -1.21 -6.59 4.45
C THR A 116 0.22 -6.98 4.06
N PRO A 117 1.20 -6.86 4.97
CA PRO A 117 2.57 -7.28 4.72
C PRO A 117 2.67 -8.79 4.53
N GLY A 118 3.76 -9.23 3.89
CA GLY A 118 4.09 -10.64 3.66
C GLY A 118 4.12 -11.03 2.18
N LEU A 119 4.28 -12.33 1.94
CA LEU A 119 4.31 -12.92 0.61
C LEU A 119 2.92 -12.87 -0.03
N ASN A 120 2.82 -12.20 -1.16
CA ASN A 120 1.61 -12.13 -1.97
C ASN A 120 1.93 -12.62 -3.40
N ASP A 121 0.97 -13.33 -3.99
CA ASP A 121 1.00 -13.70 -5.40
C ASP A 121 0.51 -12.51 -6.23
N VAL A 122 1.44 -11.87 -6.94
CA VAL A 122 1.18 -10.70 -7.78
C VAL A 122 1.00 -11.15 -9.22
N LEU A 123 -0.11 -10.77 -9.80
CA LEU A 123 -0.45 -11.02 -11.20
C LEU A 123 -0.13 -9.79 -12.02
N VAL A 124 0.56 -9.93 -13.14
CA VAL A 124 0.87 -8.83 -14.05
C VAL A 124 0.38 -9.21 -15.43
N ARG A 125 -0.49 -8.39 -16.03
CA ARG A 125 -1.08 -8.65 -17.34
C ARG A 125 -0.96 -7.46 -18.28
N SER A 126 -0.74 -7.73 -19.55
CA SER A 126 -0.83 -6.73 -20.63
C SER A 126 -2.26 -6.61 -21.12
N VAL A 127 -2.74 -5.38 -21.23
CA VAL A 127 -4.11 -5.04 -21.58
C VAL A 127 -4.10 -3.88 -22.56
N GLU A 128 -4.79 -4.05 -23.69
CA GLU A 128 -5.00 -2.96 -24.62
C GLU A 128 -6.20 -2.12 -24.16
N ILE A 129 -5.95 -0.84 -23.90
CA ILE A 129 -6.99 0.13 -23.52
C ILE A 129 -6.94 1.26 -24.54
N ASN A 130 -8.02 1.44 -25.30
CA ASN A 130 -8.14 2.46 -26.34
C ASN A 130 -6.99 2.43 -27.38
N GLY A 131 -6.55 1.23 -27.79
CA GLY A 131 -5.45 1.07 -28.75
C GLY A 131 -4.05 1.30 -28.17
N THR A 132 -3.93 1.46 -26.85
CA THR A 132 -2.64 1.59 -26.15
C THR A 132 -2.44 0.41 -25.21
N ASP A 133 -1.26 -0.20 -25.30
CA ASP A 133 -0.86 -1.28 -24.42
C ASP A 133 -0.52 -0.75 -23.03
N ASN A 134 -1.27 -1.19 -22.04
CA ASN A 134 -1.09 -0.86 -20.63
C ASN A 134 -0.83 -2.14 -19.84
N ILE A 135 -0.17 -2.01 -18.70
CA ILE A 135 0.01 -3.10 -17.75
C ILE A 135 -0.94 -2.92 -16.58
N GLN A 136 -1.65 -4.00 -16.24
CA GLN A 136 -2.45 -4.09 -15.04
C GLN A 136 -1.77 -5.04 -14.04
N VAL A 137 -1.52 -4.52 -12.85
CA VAL A 137 -1.03 -5.27 -11.70
C VAL A 137 -2.21 -5.68 -10.83
N GLY A 138 -2.23 -6.93 -10.44
CA GLY A 138 -3.28 -7.57 -9.69
C GLY A 138 -2.73 -8.46 -8.59
N LEU A 139 -3.63 -9.04 -7.82
CA LEU A 139 -3.31 -10.01 -6.77
C LEU A 139 -4.11 -11.28 -7.00
N ASP A 140 -3.53 -12.44 -6.71
CA ASP A 140 -4.23 -13.71 -6.83
C ASP A 140 -5.26 -13.88 -5.69
N ARG A 141 -6.41 -13.24 -5.87
CA ARG A 141 -7.53 -13.16 -4.93
C ARG A 141 -8.84 -13.17 -5.72
N ALA A 142 -9.98 -13.35 -5.04
CA ALA A 142 -11.30 -13.34 -5.69
C ALA A 142 -11.56 -12.07 -6.52
N LEU A 143 -11.10 -10.92 -6.02
CA LEU A 143 -10.95 -9.68 -6.76
C LEU A 143 -9.47 -9.49 -7.09
N SER A 144 -9.13 -9.66 -8.36
CA SER A 144 -7.74 -9.73 -8.80
C SER A 144 -7.27 -8.50 -9.53
N PHE A 145 -8.17 -7.80 -10.24
CA PHE A 145 -7.83 -6.55 -10.92
C PHE A 145 -8.93 -5.51 -10.74
N VAL A 146 -8.54 -4.24 -10.81
CA VAL A 146 -9.46 -3.10 -10.88
C VAL A 146 -9.12 -2.31 -12.13
N GLY A 147 -10.11 -2.15 -12.99
CA GLY A 147 -10.06 -1.18 -14.09
C GLY A 147 -10.61 0.14 -13.61
N PHE A 148 -9.91 1.22 -13.93
CA PHE A 148 -10.33 2.56 -13.59
C PHE A 148 -10.13 3.48 -14.78
N ASN A 149 -11.19 4.19 -15.16
CA ASN A 149 -11.16 5.22 -16.19
C ASN A 149 -11.76 6.49 -15.60
N TYR A 150 -11.17 7.64 -15.90
CA TYR A 150 -11.69 8.92 -15.45
C TYR A 150 -11.58 9.99 -16.53
N THR A 151 -12.39 11.03 -16.36
CA THR A 151 -12.33 12.27 -17.12
C THR A 151 -12.54 13.43 -16.18
N LEU A 152 -11.74 14.50 -16.35
CA LEU A 152 -11.88 15.73 -15.59
C LEU A 152 -12.55 16.79 -16.48
N SER A 153 -13.72 17.28 -16.06
CA SER A 153 -14.45 18.36 -16.74
C SER A 153 -14.66 19.50 -15.75
N GLY A 154 -13.83 20.53 -15.87
CA GLY A 154 -13.75 21.62 -14.89
C GLY A 154 -13.37 21.08 -13.51
N ASN A 155 -14.28 21.23 -12.54
CA ASN A 155 -14.11 20.76 -11.16
C ASN A 155 -14.73 19.37 -10.93
N THR A 156 -15.29 18.73 -11.95
CA THR A 156 -15.96 17.43 -11.80
C THR A 156 -15.10 16.31 -12.37
N LEU A 157 -14.71 15.36 -11.51
CA LEU A 157 -14.06 14.12 -11.91
C LEU A 157 -15.14 13.05 -12.12
N ASN A 158 -15.42 12.71 -13.37
CA ASN A 158 -16.28 11.57 -13.71
C ASN A 158 -15.42 10.32 -13.82
N TYR A 159 -15.88 9.21 -13.25
CA TYR A 159 -15.11 7.98 -13.23
C TYR A 159 -15.97 6.73 -13.43
N THR A 160 -15.33 5.69 -13.93
CA THR A 160 -15.86 4.34 -14.03
C THR A 160 -14.88 3.37 -13.39
N VAL A 161 -15.39 2.51 -12.52
CA VAL A 161 -14.66 1.43 -11.86
C VAL A 161 -15.19 0.10 -12.35
N ASN A 162 -14.29 -0.83 -12.69
CA ASN A 162 -14.61 -2.20 -13.04
C ASN A 162 -13.81 -3.17 -12.17
N PHE A 163 -14.45 -4.22 -11.65
CA PHE A 163 -13.84 -5.24 -10.80
C PHE A 163 -13.74 -6.55 -11.55
N TYR A 164 -12.53 -7.12 -11.62
CA TYR A 164 -12.26 -8.34 -12.37
C TYR A 164 -11.67 -9.43 -11.48
N ASN A 165 -11.96 -10.68 -11.83
CA ASN A 165 -11.32 -11.86 -11.25
C ASN A 165 -9.98 -12.18 -11.96
N TYR A 166 -9.35 -13.31 -11.59
CA TYR A 166 -8.02 -13.69 -12.09
C TYR A 166 -8.02 -13.99 -13.59
N THR A 167 -9.16 -14.44 -14.15
CA THR A 167 -9.32 -14.67 -15.59
C THR A 167 -9.56 -13.38 -16.38
N GLY A 168 -9.65 -12.24 -15.71
CA GLY A 168 -9.98 -10.95 -16.32
C GLY A 168 -11.46 -10.75 -16.64
N SER A 169 -12.34 -11.60 -16.12
CA SER A 169 -13.79 -11.48 -16.27
C SER A 169 -14.36 -10.56 -15.20
N ILE A 170 -15.37 -9.76 -15.56
CA ILE A 170 -16.07 -8.88 -14.62
C ILE A 170 -16.75 -9.73 -13.53
N ILE A 171 -16.57 -9.33 -12.27
CA ILE A 171 -17.21 -9.96 -11.13
C ILE A 171 -18.68 -9.54 -11.09
N LYS A 172 -19.59 -10.48 -11.31
CA LYS A 172 -21.03 -10.18 -11.40
C LYS A 172 -21.72 -9.99 -10.05
N SER A 173 -21.07 -10.35 -8.94
CA SER A 173 -21.60 -10.11 -7.59
C SER A 173 -21.41 -8.66 -7.16
N GLN A 174 -22.26 -8.21 -6.23
CA GLN A 174 -22.15 -6.86 -5.67
C GLN A 174 -20.80 -6.66 -4.99
N GLN A 175 -20.09 -5.60 -5.36
CA GLN A 175 -18.83 -5.19 -4.75
C GLN A 175 -19.01 -3.86 -4.03
N PHE A 176 -18.77 -3.83 -2.74
CA PHE A 176 -18.68 -2.58 -1.97
C PHE A 176 -17.25 -2.07 -2.01
N PHE A 177 -17.07 -0.76 -2.14
CA PHE A 177 -15.73 -0.17 -2.17
C PHE A 177 -15.75 1.25 -1.65
N LYS A 178 -14.62 1.68 -1.08
CA LYS A 178 -14.35 3.07 -0.75
C LYS A 178 -13.43 3.66 -1.80
N ILE A 179 -13.83 4.77 -2.39
CA ILE A 179 -12.97 5.57 -3.26
C ILE A 179 -12.51 6.81 -2.49
N SER A 180 -11.22 7.15 -2.60
CA SER A 180 -10.60 8.27 -1.87
C SER A 180 -9.66 9.02 -2.79
N ILE A 181 -9.71 10.35 -2.76
CA ILE A 181 -8.86 11.24 -3.54
C ILE A 181 -7.98 12.00 -2.58
N TYR A 182 -6.67 12.00 -2.84
CA TYR A 182 -5.68 12.70 -2.03
C TYR A 182 -4.99 13.76 -2.87
N SER A 183 -4.54 14.80 -2.17
CA SER A 183 -3.69 15.84 -2.72
C SER A 183 -2.23 15.40 -2.80
N SER A 184 -1.41 16.17 -3.52
CA SER A 184 0.05 15.94 -3.62
C SER A 184 0.78 15.95 -2.28
N SER A 185 0.23 16.61 -1.26
CA SER A 185 0.73 16.58 0.12
C SER A 185 0.18 15.42 0.96
N GLY A 186 -0.54 14.48 0.35
CA GLY A 186 -1.13 13.31 1.03
C GLY A 186 -2.38 13.63 1.85
N VAL A 187 -2.97 14.82 1.75
CA VAL A 187 -4.18 15.19 2.48
C VAL A 187 -5.41 14.67 1.74
N LEU A 188 -6.31 13.99 2.46
CA LEU A 188 -7.59 13.51 1.91
C LEU A 188 -8.44 14.70 1.46
N MET A 189 -8.79 14.73 0.19
CA MET A 189 -9.62 15.77 -0.41
C MET A 189 -11.10 15.37 -0.45
N ASN A 190 -11.40 14.14 -0.85
CA ASN A 190 -12.76 13.63 -0.94
C ASN A 190 -12.78 12.11 -0.80
N SER A 191 -13.88 11.54 -0.30
CA SER A 191 -14.10 10.11 -0.26
C SER A 191 -15.57 9.77 -0.19
N THR A 192 -15.95 8.65 -0.83
CA THR A 192 -17.29 8.06 -0.71
C THR A 192 -17.19 6.54 -0.66
N VAL A 193 -18.24 5.91 -0.12
CA VAL A 193 -18.44 4.46 -0.13
C VAL A 193 -19.55 4.15 -1.12
N GLU A 194 -19.26 3.30 -2.08
CA GLU A 194 -20.14 2.97 -3.20
C GLU A 194 -20.33 1.46 -3.32
N SER A 195 -21.28 1.07 -4.17
CA SER A 195 -21.54 -0.34 -4.49
C SER A 195 -21.70 -0.55 -5.99
N ALA A 196 -20.98 -1.53 -6.54
CA ALA A 196 -21.09 -1.95 -7.92
C ALA A 196 -21.93 -3.24 -7.99
N ASN A 197 -23.19 -3.16 -8.44
CA ASN A 197 -24.14 -4.29 -8.44
C ASN A 197 -23.82 -5.37 -9.49
N SER A 198 -22.91 -5.10 -10.42
CA SER A 198 -22.47 -6.05 -11.45
C SER A 198 -20.99 -5.89 -11.78
N GLY A 199 -20.18 -5.59 -10.74
CA GLY A 199 -18.75 -5.35 -10.88
C GLY A 199 -18.37 -4.09 -11.66
N THR A 200 -19.34 -3.25 -12.02
CA THR A 200 -19.11 -1.94 -12.65
C THR A 200 -19.87 -0.86 -11.91
N TYR A 201 -19.25 0.29 -11.71
CA TYR A 201 -19.87 1.48 -11.15
C TYR A 201 -19.37 2.71 -11.90
N SER A 202 -20.24 3.68 -12.14
CA SER A 202 -19.84 5.00 -12.63
C SER A 202 -20.38 6.07 -11.71
N GLY A 203 -19.55 7.06 -11.39
CA GLY A 203 -19.90 8.15 -10.49
C GLY A 203 -19.11 9.40 -10.80
N SER A 204 -19.26 10.39 -9.92
CA SER A 204 -18.54 11.65 -10.06
C SER A 204 -18.18 12.26 -8.71
N PHE A 205 -17.09 13.01 -8.68
CA PHE A 205 -16.71 13.86 -7.56
C PHE A 205 -16.68 15.31 -7.99
N LEU A 206 -17.20 16.19 -7.13
CA LEU A 206 -16.87 17.60 -7.20
C LEU A 206 -15.58 17.85 -6.41
N LEU A 207 -14.55 18.33 -7.10
CA LEU A 207 -13.25 18.68 -6.55
C LEU A 207 -13.18 20.19 -6.33
N VAL A 208 -12.94 20.61 -5.09
CA VAL A 208 -12.83 22.03 -4.73
C VAL A 208 -11.59 22.67 -5.35
N ASN A 209 -10.51 21.90 -5.54
CA ASN A 209 -9.31 22.33 -6.25
C ASN A 209 -8.72 21.15 -7.05
N PRO A 210 -9.18 20.90 -8.29
CA PRO A 210 -8.78 19.73 -9.06
C PRO A 210 -7.28 19.70 -9.38
N GLN A 211 -6.61 20.85 -9.46
CA GLN A 211 -5.17 20.94 -9.73
C GLN A 211 -4.31 20.37 -8.58
N ASN A 212 -4.89 20.25 -7.39
CA ASN A 212 -4.19 19.67 -6.24
C ASN A 212 -4.42 18.17 -6.11
N ALA A 213 -5.38 17.59 -6.83
CA ALA A 213 -5.63 16.14 -6.79
C ALA A 213 -4.48 15.41 -7.46
N SER A 214 -3.87 14.45 -6.77
CA SER A 214 -2.69 13.75 -7.27
C SER A 214 -2.85 12.25 -7.31
N ALA A 215 -3.61 11.67 -6.37
CA ALA A 215 -3.72 10.22 -6.24
C ALA A 215 -5.15 9.81 -5.89
N LEU A 216 -5.57 8.72 -6.51
CA LEU A 216 -6.86 8.07 -6.31
C LEU A 216 -6.65 6.66 -5.80
N PHE A 217 -7.43 6.31 -4.78
CA PHE A 217 -7.42 4.98 -4.20
C PHE A 217 -8.81 4.38 -4.21
N ILE A 218 -8.90 3.11 -4.58
CA ILE A 218 -10.12 2.32 -4.46
C ILE A 218 -9.80 1.13 -3.56
N ALA A 219 -10.45 1.06 -2.41
CA ALA A 219 -10.33 -0.03 -1.46
C ALA A 219 -11.64 -0.84 -1.48
N PRO A 220 -11.68 -2.00 -2.16
CA PRO A 220 -12.82 -2.89 -2.08
C PRO A 220 -13.01 -3.40 -0.65
N THR A 221 -14.22 -3.34 -0.13
CA THR A 221 -14.55 -3.74 1.24
C THR A 221 -14.31 -5.23 1.44
N GLY A 222 -13.60 -5.60 2.50
CA GLY A 222 -13.23 -6.99 2.77
C GLY A 222 -12.11 -7.52 1.89
N SER A 223 -11.54 -6.68 1.02
CA SER A 223 -10.30 -7.01 0.31
C SER A 223 -9.08 -6.52 1.10
N SER A 224 -8.03 -7.35 1.07
CA SER A 224 -6.68 -7.08 1.55
C SER A 224 -5.87 -6.24 0.56
N SER A 225 -6.55 -5.46 -0.28
CA SER A 225 -5.94 -4.83 -1.44
C SER A 225 -6.51 -3.44 -1.68
N ILE A 226 -5.70 -2.61 -2.31
CA ILE A 226 -6.07 -1.24 -2.65
C ILE A 226 -5.58 -0.96 -4.06
N PHE A 227 -6.49 -0.51 -4.90
CA PHE A 227 -6.15 -0.01 -6.22
C PHE A 227 -5.65 1.42 -6.06
N SER A 228 -4.64 1.79 -6.82
CA SER A 228 -4.07 3.13 -6.78
C SER A 228 -3.65 3.60 -8.17
N THR A 229 -3.87 4.88 -8.44
CA THR A 229 -3.44 5.57 -9.66
C THR A 229 -3.26 7.05 -9.39
N CYS A 230 -2.44 7.75 -10.17
CA CYS A 230 -2.48 9.20 -10.23
C CYS A 230 -3.61 9.72 -11.13
N ILE A 231 -4.00 10.97 -10.90
CA ILE A 231 -5.05 11.73 -11.60
C ILE A 231 -4.45 13.00 -12.18
#